data_AF-A0A1Q3H4U0-F1
#
_entry.id   AF-A0A1Q3H4U0-F1
#
_cell.length_a   1.000
_cell.length_b   1.000
_cell.length_c   1.000
_cell.angle_alpha   90.00
_cell.angle_beta   90.00
_cell.angle_gamma   90.00
#
_symmetry.space_group_name_H-M   'P 1'
#
loop_
_entity.id
_entity.type
_entity.pdbx_description
1 polymer ?
#
loop_
_entity_poly.entity_id
_entity_poly.type
_entity_poly.pdbx_seq_one_letter_code
_entity_poly.pdbx_strand_id
1 'polypeptide(L)'
;MKKLLNYLFIITLFLSTLQLSFAQTENQFYKAISGTYLDESSGEIVYLILANIGGVEPFKIYYQANEQQAPKKAKMMEELTKDVNRLWMKAKFHNSNYICEFTFAPDFETFTCKNPNGSKQTFKRNSLPARKPFNDFLAQFPKTTLRQPIDIAKMPKKGKAIPVEWVIKYIINQDEGFANSLMPESDVKFTQMQKMDYKRRMMLDKLLNGQGFRSTSFYYTGRISLSNRFISVLFRSEGHPHYEAAFDDIYLANFTKSGKLLGVAPVSYALFNYVYSATEAKGFVSKGKVRVEAITKYGESMQKLVAESKGEKVVEVLQEQEVSQYTITPSGQIKRQQRFFKGFPGKFYVKTGFSNCWLEKTKGEFKATVLIVQNREDKGKETKLKFVRFEPTRSLFYMKNPKDDQTWKLQFNQTKTSVTITKPDGTSLKLTR
;
A
#
# COMPACT_ATOMS: atom_id res chain seq x y z
N MET A 1 38.66 -57.61 17.17
CA MET A 1 38.15 -57.16 15.85
C MET A 1 36.79 -56.44 15.91
N LYS A 2 35.75 -56.98 16.57
CA LYS A 2 34.42 -56.31 16.65
C LYS A 2 34.42 -54.89 17.26
N LYS A 3 35.29 -54.60 18.24
CA LYS A 3 35.36 -53.25 18.84
C LYS A 3 36.01 -52.20 17.92
N LEU A 4 36.96 -52.58 17.06
CA LEU A 4 37.59 -51.64 16.10
C LEU A 4 36.62 -51.25 14.97
N LEU A 5 35.75 -52.17 14.55
CA LEU A 5 34.75 -51.91 13.51
C LEU A 5 33.70 -50.86 13.95
N ASN A 6 33.30 -50.88 15.23
CA ASN A 6 32.33 -49.91 15.75
C ASN A 6 32.90 -48.50 15.87
N TYR A 7 34.18 -48.33 16.20
CA TYR A 7 34.80 -47.01 16.22
C TYR A 7 35.01 -46.44 14.81
N LEU A 8 35.36 -47.29 13.83
CA LEU A 8 35.45 -46.85 12.43
C LEU A 8 34.07 -46.41 11.91
N PHE A 9 33.00 -47.15 12.25
CA PHE A 9 31.64 -46.84 11.79
C PHE A 9 31.12 -45.52 12.36
N ILE A 10 31.38 -45.23 13.65
CA ILE A 10 30.99 -43.97 14.30
C ILE A 10 31.79 -42.79 13.75
N ILE A 11 33.09 -42.97 13.46
CA ILE A 11 33.93 -41.92 12.85
C ILE A 11 33.49 -41.66 11.40
N THR A 12 33.13 -42.69 10.61
CA THR A 12 32.54 -42.47 9.27
C THR A 12 31.14 -41.86 9.31
N LEU A 13 30.32 -42.11 10.35
CA LEU A 13 29.02 -41.44 10.52
C LEU A 13 29.16 -39.97 10.95
N PHE A 14 30.19 -39.64 11.75
CA PHE A 14 30.52 -38.26 12.10
C PHE A 14 31.16 -37.48 10.94
N LEU A 15 32.00 -38.12 10.13
CA LEU A 15 32.58 -37.50 8.93
C LEU A 15 31.58 -37.35 7.79
N SER A 16 30.58 -38.25 7.67
CA SER A 16 29.51 -38.09 6.67
C SER A 16 28.40 -37.12 7.11
N THR A 17 28.23 -36.84 8.40
CA THR A 17 27.35 -35.75 8.87
C THR A 17 28.02 -34.37 8.80
N LEU A 18 29.36 -34.30 8.83
CA LEU A 18 30.13 -33.08 8.53
C LEU A 18 30.30 -32.81 7.02
N GLN A 19 29.99 -33.78 6.16
CA GLN A 19 30.02 -33.66 4.69
C GLN A 19 28.64 -33.52 4.05
N LEU A 20 27.61 -33.09 4.80
CA LEU A 20 26.50 -32.33 4.21
C LEU A 20 27.04 -30.95 3.80
N SER A 21 27.89 -30.99 2.77
CA SER A 21 28.24 -29.84 1.96
C SER A 21 26.92 -29.28 1.47
N PHE A 22 26.55 -28.13 2.02
CA PHE A 22 25.43 -27.33 1.58
C PHE A 22 25.66 -26.97 0.11
N ALA A 23 25.23 -27.85 -0.80
CA ALA A 23 24.92 -27.46 -2.16
C ALA A 23 23.68 -26.57 -2.07
N GLN A 24 23.87 -25.35 -1.56
CA GLN A 24 22.84 -24.36 -1.45
C GLN A 24 22.47 -23.98 -2.87
N THR A 25 21.25 -24.32 -3.28
CA THR A 25 20.75 -23.87 -4.58
C THR A 25 20.82 -22.34 -4.61
N GLU A 26 21.06 -21.76 -5.78
CA GLU A 26 21.16 -20.30 -5.96
C GLU A 26 20.01 -19.53 -5.28
N ASN A 27 18.79 -20.06 -5.38
CA ASN A 27 17.62 -19.47 -4.72
C ASN A 27 17.69 -19.53 -3.19
N GLN A 28 18.23 -20.61 -2.60
CA GLN A 28 18.43 -20.70 -1.16
C GLN A 28 19.52 -19.73 -0.67
N PHE A 29 20.54 -19.46 -1.48
CA PHE A 29 21.57 -18.48 -1.14
C PHE A 29 20.98 -17.08 -1.03
N TYR A 30 20.24 -16.63 -2.06
CA TYR A 30 19.57 -15.33 -2.01
C TYR A 30 18.56 -15.20 -0.89
N LYS A 31 17.82 -16.28 -0.58
CA LYS A 31 16.92 -16.29 0.59
C LYS A 31 17.68 -16.08 1.90
N ALA A 32 18.85 -16.69 2.04
CA ALA A 32 19.66 -16.59 3.25
C ALA A 32 20.28 -15.19 3.42
N ILE A 33 20.84 -14.62 2.34
CA ILE A 33 21.45 -13.28 2.39
C ILE A 33 20.44 -12.14 2.28
N SER A 34 19.17 -12.42 1.97
CA SER A 34 18.16 -11.35 1.86
C SER A 34 17.95 -10.70 3.22
N GLY A 35 18.13 -9.39 3.30
CA GLY A 35 17.95 -8.59 4.50
C GLY A 35 18.45 -7.17 4.34
N THR A 36 18.27 -6.40 5.40
CA THR A 36 18.87 -5.08 5.58
C THR A 36 20.07 -5.20 6.50
N TYR A 37 21.18 -4.58 6.12
CA TYR A 37 22.43 -4.63 6.86
C TYR A 37 22.97 -3.23 7.11
N LEU A 38 23.53 -3.02 8.30
CA LEU A 38 24.07 -1.75 8.78
C LEU A 38 25.54 -1.95 9.14
N ASP A 39 26.41 -1.08 8.64
CA ASP A 39 27.73 -0.87 9.24
C ASP A 39 27.57 0.11 10.40
N GLU A 40 27.73 -0.38 11.62
CA GLU A 40 27.48 0.43 12.82
C GLU A 40 28.44 1.64 12.94
N SER A 41 29.64 1.51 12.36
CA SER A 41 30.73 2.48 12.45
C SER A 41 30.49 3.69 11.55
N SER A 42 30.18 3.45 10.27
CA SER A 42 29.92 4.50 9.27
C SER A 42 28.45 4.93 9.25
N GLY A 43 27.54 4.06 9.68
CA GLY A 43 26.10 4.23 9.52
C GLY A 43 25.58 3.89 8.13
N GLU A 44 26.42 3.37 7.24
CA GLU A 44 26.03 2.93 5.90
C GLU A 44 25.11 1.73 5.95
N ILE A 45 24.19 1.65 4.98
CA ILE A 45 23.14 0.63 4.93
C ILE A 45 23.19 -0.04 3.56
N VAL A 46 23.21 -1.37 3.57
CA VAL A 46 23.07 -2.20 2.36
C VAL A 46 21.80 -3.03 2.48
N TYR A 47 21.01 -3.01 1.41
CA TYR A 47 19.79 -3.79 1.30
C TYR A 47 20.01 -4.87 0.25
N LEU A 48 19.88 -6.13 0.66
CA LEU A 48 19.88 -7.29 -0.21
C LEU A 48 18.44 -7.81 -0.21
N ILE A 49 17.65 -7.52 -1.24
CA ILE A 49 16.21 -7.75 -1.19
C ILE A 49 15.81 -8.80 -2.21
N LEU A 50 15.37 -9.97 -1.72
CA LEU A 50 14.66 -10.96 -2.51
C LEU A 50 13.14 -10.76 -2.40
N ALA A 51 12.55 -10.10 -3.39
CA ALA A 51 11.10 -9.88 -3.47
C ALA A 51 10.61 -9.95 -4.92
N ASN A 52 9.61 -10.78 -5.21
CA ASN A 52 8.94 -10.71 -6.50
C ASN A 52 7.88 -9.60 -6.47
N ILE A 53 8.16 -8.48 -7.14
CA ILE A 53 7.20 -7.39 -7.34
C ILE A 53 6.88 -7.32 -8.82
N GLY A 54 5.65 -7.71 -9.19
CA GLY A 54 5.16 -7.57 -10.56
C GLY A 54 5.90 -8.40 -11.62
N GLY A 55 6.52 -9.53 -11.25
CA GLY A 55 7.20 -10.42 -12.19
C GLY A 55 8.61 -9.98 -12.61
N VAL A 56 9.17 -8.96 -11.98
CA VAL A 56 10.53 -8.43 -12.25
C VAL A 56 11.58 -9.19 -11.43
N GLU A 57 12.85 -9.10 -11.86
CA GLU A 57 14.03 -9.68 -11.20
C GLU A 57 13.91 -9.68 -9.67
N PRO A 58 13.92 -10.85 -9.03
CA PRO A 58 13.49 -10.97 -7.64
C PRO A 58 14.55 -10.46 -6.68
N PHE A 59 15.84 -10.47 -7.05
CA PHE A 59 16.94 -10.04 -6.17
C PHE A 59 17.47 -8.67 -6.58
N LYS A 60 17.56 -7.73 -5.64
CA LYS A 60 18.10 -6.38 -5.85
C LYS A 60 19.01 -5.97 -4.71
N ILE A 61 20.07 -5.23 -5.05
CA ILE A 61 21.03 -4.66 -4.09
C ILE A 61 20.91 -3.15 -4.11
N TYR A 62 20.69 -2.55 -2.94
CA TYR A 62 20.67 -1.10 -2.77
C TYR A 62 21.65 -0.69 -1.69
N TYR A 63 22.18 0.52 -1.80
CA TYR A 63 23.09 1.11 -0.85
C TYR A 63 22.63 2.52 -0.46
N GLN A 64 22.75 2.82 0.83
CA GLN A 64 22.57 4.14 1.39
C GLN A 64 23.76 4.53 2.28
N ALA A 65 24.18 5.79 2.18
CA ALA A 65 25.26 6.35 2.99
C ALA A 65 24.87 6.49 4.47
N ASN A 66 23.57 6.62 4.77
CA ASN A 66 23.00 6.60 6.13
C ASN A 66 21.47 6.62 6.11
N GLU A 67 20.86 6.41 7.28
CA GLU A 67 19.41 6.41 7.51
C GLU A 67 18.68 7.72 7.14
N GLN A 68 19.39 8.85 7.02
CA GLN A 68 18.80 10.16 6.70
C GLN A 68 18.86 10.49 5.20
N GLN A 69 19.47 9.61 4.40
CA GLN A 69 19.65 9.85 2.98
C GLN A 69 18.29 9.92 2.29
N ALA A 70 18.11 10.96 1.46
CA ALA A 70 16.93 11.08 0.63
C ALA A 70 16.82 9.86 -0.31
N PRO A 71 15.62 9.28 -0.53
CA PRO A 71 15.47 8.05 -1.31
C PRO A 71 16.10 8.12 -2.72
N LYS A 72 16.00 9.26 -3.41
CA LYS A 72 16.60 9.50 -4.74
C LYS A 72 18.13 9.48 -4.79
N LYS A 73 18.80 9.57 -3.62
CA LYS A 73 20.26 9.52 -3.53
C LYS A 73 20.79 8.13 -3.19
N ALA A 74 19.91 7.18 -2.85
CA ALA A 74 20.29 5.79 -2.72
C ALA A 74 20.88 5.30 -4.06
N LYS A 75 21.72 4.27 -4.01
CA LYS A 75 22.37 3.72 -5.20
C LYS A 75 21.95 2.27 -5.39
N MET A 76 21.78 1.85 -6.63
CA MET A 76 21.60 0.44 -6.98
C MET A 76 22.97 -0.20 -7.23
N MET A 77 23.13 -1.47 -6.85
CA MET A 77 24.28 -2.28 -7.22
C MET A 77 23.82 -3.48 -8.05
N GLU A 78 24.66 -3.87 -9.02
CA GLU A 78 24.47 -5.03 -9.88
C GLU A 78 25.40 -6.15 -9.42
N GLU A 79 24.86 -7.37 -9.31
CA GLU A 79 25.68 -8.56 -9.17
C GLU A 79 26.51 -8.78 -10.43
N LEU A 80 27.80 -9.05 -10.27
CA LEU A 80 28.71 -9.41 -11.35
C LEU A 80 28.96 -10.92 -11.39
N THR A 81 29.23 -11.49 -10.24
CA THR A 81 29.51 -12.92 -10.07
C THR A 81 29.32 -13.31 -8.61
N LYS A 82 29.16 -14.60 -8.36
CA LYS A 82 29.00 -15.16 -7.03
C LYS A 82 29.60 -16.56 -6.95
N ASP A 83 30.00 -16.93 -5.75
CA ASP A 83 30.40 -18.28 -5.38
C ASP A 83 29.64 -18.65 -4.10
N VAL A 84 28.59 -19.45 -4.29
CA VAL A 84 27.70 -19.87 -3.19
C VAL A 84 28.45 -20.75 -2.18
N ASN A 85 29.40 -21.58 -2.64
CA ASN A 85 30.17 -22.45 -1.75
C ASN A 85 31.14 -21.65 -0.87
N ARG A 86 31.64 -20.53 -1.38
CA ARG A 86 32.49 -19.58 -0.63
C ARG A 86 31.70 -18.48 0.07
N LEU A 87 30.36 -18.52 0.02
CA LEU A 87 29.47 -17.49 0.57
C LEU A 87 29.92 -16.08 0.16
N TRP A 88 30.17 -15.91 -1.14
CA TRP A 88 30.82 -14.72 -1.67
C TRP A 88 30.10 -14.19 -2.90
N MET A 89 30.08 -12.86 -3.04
CA MET A 89 29.62 -12.22 -4.27
C MET A 89 30.41 -10.96 -4.59
N LYS A 90 30.48 -10.63 -5.89
CA LYS A 90 31.03 -9.38 -6.40
C LYS A 90 29.89 -8.52 -6.93
N ALA A 91 29.84 -7.27 -6.49
CA ALA A 91 28.80 -6.33 -6.90
C ALA A 91 29.42 -5.00 -7.33
N LYS A 92 28.87 -4.36 -8.36
CA LYS A 92 29.27 -3.01 -8.80
C LYS A 92 28.15 -2.03 -8.60
N PHE A 93 28.46 -0.77 -8.34
CA PHE A 93 27.45 0.28 -8.42
C PHE A 93 26.97 0.44 -9.87
N HIS A 94 25.66 0.57 -10.07
CA HIS A 94 25.08 0.83 -11.39
C HIS A 94 25.72 2.10 -12.00
N ASN A 95 26.10 2.04 -13.27
CA ASN A 95 26.81 3.12 -13.99
C ASN A 95 28.11 3.59 -13.32
N SER A 96 28.85 2.67 -12.67
CA SER A 96 30.13 2.95 -12.04
C SER A 96 31.10 1.78 -12.18
N ASN A 97 32.40 2.09 -12.18
CA ASN A 97 33.49 1.10 -12.12
C ASN A 97 33.86 0.72 -10.68
N TYR A 98 33.14 1.24 -9.68
CA TYR A 98 33.36 0.91 -8.28
C TYR A 98 32.79 -0.48 -7.97
N ILE A 99 33.67 -1.45 -7.70
CA ILE A 99 33.34 -2.85 -7.46
C ILE A 99 33.70 -3.25 -6.02
N CYS A 100 32.73 -3.83 -5.33
CA CYS A 100 32.91 -4.39 -3.99
C CYS A 100 32.86 -5.91 -4.02
N GLU A 101 33.54 -6.52 -3.07
CA GLU A 101 33.44 -7.95 -2.79
C GLU A 101 32.75 -8.14 -1.44
N PHE A 102 31.66 -8.89 -1.41
CA PHE A 102 30.94 -9.25 -0.19
C PHE A 102 31.28 -10.70 0.18
N THR A 103 31.78 -10.91 1.39
CA THR A 103 31.98 -12.23 1.98
C THR A 103 31.03 -12.38 3.17
N PHE A 104 30.07 -13.29 3.07
CA PHE A 104 29.08 -13.54 4.11
C PHE A 104 29.62 -14.50 5.17
N ALA A 105 29.23 -14.27 6.42
CA ALA A 105 29.44 -15.25 7.47
C ALA A 105 28.51 -16.46 7.27
N PRO A 106 28.88 -17.66 7.75
CA PRO A 106 28.06 -18.88 7.60
C PRO A 106 26.65 -18.79 8.21
N ASP A 107 26.45 -17.90 9.19
CA ASP A 107 25.15 -17.64 9.81
C ASP A 107 24.28 -16.63 9.02
N PHE A 108 24.85 -16.00 7.99
CA PHE A 108 24.23 -14.95 7.18
C PHE A 108 23.77 -13.69 7.96
N GLU A 109 24.24 -13.53 9.20
CA GLU A 109 23.93 -12.37 10.04
C GLU A 109 24.88 -11.20 9.78
N THR A 110 26.03 -11.46 9.17
CA THR A 110 27.01 -10.44 8.81
C THR A 110 27.62 -10.70 7.44
N PHE A 111 28.14 -9.64 6.83
CA PHE A 111 29.08 -9.76 5.71
C PHE A 111 30.17 -8.70 5.80
N THR A 112 31.34 -9.03 5.25
CA THR A 112 32.42 -8.06 5.05
C THR A 112 32.39 -7.56 3.62
N CYS A 113 32.33 -6.25 3.42
CA CYS A 113 32.55 -5.58 2.16
C CYS A 113 34.04 -5.21 2.04
N LYS A 114 34.72 -5.69 1.00
CA LYS A 114 36.06 -5.22 0.61
C LYS A 114 35.92 -4.23 -0.54
N ASN A 115 36.36 -3.00 -0.29
CA ASN A 115 36.34 -1.90 -1.25
C ASN A 115 37.50 -2.02 -2.26
N PRO A 116 37.44 -1.31 -3.41
CA PRO A 116 38.51 -1.30 -4.41
C PRO A 116 39.89 -0.90 -3.86
N ASN A 117 39.92 -0.01 -2.87
CA ASN A 117 41.14 0.44 -2.20
C ASN A 117 41.67 -0.55 -1.15
N GLY A 118 41.03 -1.72 -1.00
CA GLY A 118 41.38 -2.76 -0.03
C GLY A 118 40.83 -2.54 1.37
N SER A 119 40.19 -1.40 1.66
CA SER A 119 39.53 -1.18 2.96
C SER A 119 38.38 -2.15 3.15
N LYS A 120 38.09 -2.49 4.40
CA LYS A 120 37.03 -3.43 4.78
C LYS A 120 36.01 -2.75 5.68
N GLN A 121 34.74 -3.08 5.43
CA GLN A 121 33.61 -2.67 6.26
C GLN A 121 32.80 -3.90 6.62
N THR A 122 32.35 -3.97 7.87
CA THR A 122 31.53 -5.09 8.36
C THR A 122 30.10 -4.62 8.52
N PHE A 123 29.21 -5.28 7.80
CA PHE A 123 27.78 -5.02 7.81
C PHE A 123 27.08 -6.11 8.62
N LYS A 124 26.24 -5.71 9.57
CA LYS A 124 25.45 -6.61 10.41
C LYS A 124 23.98 -6.47 10.10
N ARG A 125 23.25 -7.58 10.06
CA ARG A 125 21.82 -7.61 9.80
C ARG A 125 21.10 -6.74 10.83
N ASN A 126 20.31 -5.79 10.33
CA ASN A 126 19.54 -4.86 11.13
C ASN A 126 18.24 -4.54 10.41
N SER A 127 17.13 -5.00 10.96
CA SER A 127 15.82 -4.86 10.33
C SER A 127 15.25 -3.43 10.43
N LEU A 128 15.77 -2.61 11.35
CA LEU A 128 15.36 -1.22 11.61
C LEU A 128 16.61 -0.34 11.86
N PRO A 129 17.42 -0.06 10.83
CA PRO A 129 18.68 0.67 10.96
C PRO A 129 18.51 2.16 11.33
N ALA A 130 17.29 2.69 11.36
CA ALA A 130 17.04 4.06 11.81
C ALA A 130 17.27 4.23 13.32
N ARG A 131 18.35 4.91 13.71
CA ARG A 131 18.76 5.14 15.10
C ARG A 131 18.30 6.49 15.64
N LYS A 132 18.04 7.48 14.78
CA LYS A 132 17.70 8.84 15.22
C LYS A 132 16.40 8.86 16.05
N PRO A 133 16.27 9.78 17.02
CA PRO A 133 15.07 9.92 17.86
C PRO A 133 13.93 10.61 17.09
N PHE A 134 12.70 10.46 17.61
CA PHE A 134 11.49 11.02 16.97
C PHE A 134 11.57 12.55 16.78
N ASN A 135 12.26 13.27 17.67
CA ASN A 135 12.43 14.71 17.56
C ASN A 135 13.16 15.14 16.27
N ASP A 136 14.08 14.32 15.76
CA ASP A 136 14.83 14.59 14.53
C ASP A 136 13.95 14.40 13.29
N PHE A 137 13.11 13.35 13.31
CA PHE A 137 12.06 13.14 12.31
C PHE A 137 11.08 14.31 12.31
N LEU A 138 10.61 14.69 13.50
CA LEU A 138 9.69 15.78 13.69
C LEU A 138 10.32 17.09 13.18
N ALA A 139 11.59 17.37 13.49
CA ALA A 139 12.36 18.56 13.09
C ALA A 139 12.26 18.91 11.60
N GLN A 140 12.10 17.91 10.72
CA GLN A 140 12.02 18.11 9.28
C GLN A 140 10.69 18.70 8.79
N PHE A 141 9.61 18.57 9.56
CA PHE A 141 8.31 19.11 9.16
C PHE A 141 8.28 20.64 9.32
N PRO A 142 7.89 21.39 8.28
CA PRO A 142 7.70 22.83 8.36
C PRO A 142 6.74 23.21 9.49
N LYS A 143 7.15 24.15 10.34
CA LYS A 143 6.27 24.76 11.34
C LYS A 143 5.38 25.75 10.60
N THR A 144 4.13 25.36 10.33
CA THR A 144 3.17 26.26 9.68
C THR A 144 2.11 26.66 10.69
N THR A 145 2.02 27.95 10.99
CA THR A 145 0.91 28.47 11.80
C THR A 145 -0.31 28.57 10.89
N LEU A 146 -1.07 27.48 10.79
CA LEU A 146 -2.29 27.44 9.99
C LEU A 146 -3.49 27.90 10.83
N ARG A 147 -4.21 28.90 10.34
CA ARG A 147 -5.51 29.30 10.90
C ARG A 147 -6.48 28.15 10.71
N GLN A 148 -7.23 27.81 11.76
CA GLN A 148 -8.26 26.77 11.69
C GLN A 148 -9.61 27.36 11.25
N PRO A 149 -10.44 26.61 10.50
CA PRO A 149 -10.17 25.28 9.95
C PRO A 149 -9.12 25.34 8.82
N ILE A 150 -8.27 24.32 8.79
CA ILE A 150 -7.19 24.19 7.82
C ILE A 150 -7.76 23.57 6.55
N ASP A 151 -7.74 24.32 5.46
CA ASP A 151 -8.07 23.83 4.12
C ASP A 151 -6.84 23.12 3.52
N ILE A 152 -6.89 21.80 3.45
CA ILE A 152 -5.77 20.97 2.97
C ILE A 152 -5.53 21.20 1.47
N ALA A 153 -6.56 21.55 0.69
CA ALA A 153 -6.42 21.78 -0.75
C ALA A 153 -5.55 23.01 -1.06
N LYS A 154 -5.40 23.93 -0.11
CA LYS A 154 -4.55 25.13 -0.23
C LYS A 154 -3.12 24.90 0.24
N MET A 155 -2.80 23.72 0.77
CA MET A 155 -1.46 23.44 1.26
C MET A 155 -0.50 23.13 0.10
N PRO A 156 0.76 23.61 0.18
CA PRO A 156 1.75 23.28 -0.83
C PRO A 156 2.00 21.77 -0.85
N LYS A 157 1.87 21.17 -2.03
CA LYS A 157 2.18 19.75 -2.27
C LYS A 157 3.70 19.46 -2.38
N LYS A 158 4.52 20.52 -2.48
CA LYS A 158 5.98 20.41 -2.54
C LYS A 158 6.52 20.18 -1.12
N GLY A 159 7.31 19.13 -0.95
CA GLY A 159 7.92 18.78 0.32
C GLY A 159 9.26 18.09 0.13
N LYS A 160 10.10 18.12 1.17
CA LYS A 160 11.32 17.31 1.22
C LYS A 160 10.92 15.84 1.36
N ALA A 161 11.57 14.95 0.61
CA ALA A 161 11.32 13.51 0.72
C ALA A 161 11.72 13.00 2.11
N ILE A 162 10.88 12.14 2.69
CA ILE A 162 11.17 11.45 3.95
C ILE A 162 12.14 10.29 3.65
N PRO A 163 13.24 10.15 4.39
CA PRO A 163 14.15 9.01 4.25
C PRO A 163 13.41 7.67 4.45
N VAL A 164 13.76 6.65 3.66
CA VAL A 164 13.09 5.34 3.66
C VAL A 164 12.99 4.75 5.06
N GLU A 165 14.11 4.73 5.78
CA GLU A 165 14.17 4.13 7.14
C GLU A 165 13.33 4.89 8.16
N TRP A 166 13.13 6.19 7.96
CA TRP A 166 12.28 7.00 8.82
C TRP A 166 10.80 6.79 8.53
N VAL A 167 10.42 6.59 7.27
CA VAL A 167 9.06 6.16 6.92
C VAL A 167 8.76 4.82 7.58
N ILE A 168 9.69 3.85 7.48
CA ILE A 168 9.55 2.51 8.09
C ILE A 168 9.33 2.65 9.59
N LYS A 169 10.27 3.27 10.29
CA LYS A 169 10.25 3.39 11.75
C LYS A 169 9.05 4.16 12.28
N TYR A 170 8.73 5.31 11.70
CA TYR A 170 7.76 6.24 12.29
C TYR A 170 6.35 6.13 11.72
N ILE A 171 6.17 5.58 10.53
CA ILE A 171 4.88 5.60 9.84
C ILE A 171 4.38 4.17 9.62
N ILE A 172 5.02 3.42 8.74
CA ILE A 172 4.44 2.18 8.20
C ILE A 172 4.67 0.92 9.07
N ASN A 173 5.58 0.95 10.04
CA ASN A 173 5.77 -0.17 10.98
C ASN A 173 4.91 -0.02 12.25
N GLN A 174 4.20 1.10 12.42
CA GLN A 174 3.36 1.35 13.61
C GLN A 174 1.88 1.07 13.38
N ASP A 175 1.45 0.93 12.12
CA ASP A 175 0.07 0.60 11.73
C ASP A 175 0.07 -0.28 10.48
N GLU A 176 -0.19 -1.58 10.67
CA GLU A 176 -0.21 -2.58 9.59
C GLU A 176 -1.37 -2.34 8.61
N GLY A 177 -2.54 -1.91 9.10
CA GLY A 177 -3.70 -1.64 8.25
C GLY A 177 -3.43 -0.47 7.29
N PHE A 178 -2.81 0.59 7.81
CA PHE A 178 -2.35 1.71 7.00
C PHE A 178 -1.27 1.30 6.01
N ALA A 179 -0.25 0.56 6.44
CA ALA A 179 0.81 0.09 5.58
C ALA A 179 0.27 -0.75 4.40
N ASN A 180 -0.63 -1.70 4.69
CA ASN A 180 -1.24 -2.55 3.68
C ASN A 180 -2.13 -1.76 2.70
N SER A 181 -2.73 -0.64 3.14
CA SER A 181 -3.53 0.21 2.25
C SER A 181 -2.68 0.97 1.22
N LEU A 182 -1.45 1.35 1.58
CA LEU A 182 -0.52 2.09 0.70
C LEU A 182 0.40 1.17 -0.11
N MET A 183 0.77 0.05 0.49
CA MET A 183 1.77 -0.90 -0.01
C MET A 183 1.20 -2.31 0.12
N PRO A 184 0.19 -2.66 -0.69
CA PRO A 184 -0.45 -3.97 -0.59
C PRO A 184 0.56 -5.07 -0.89
N GLU A 185 0.81 -5.89 0.13
CA GLU A 185 1.64 -7.08 0.05
C GLU A 185 0.97 -8.13 -0.87
N SER A 186 1.75 -9.02 -1.49
CA SER A 186 1.17 -10.16 -2.21
C SER A 186 0.53 -11.15 -1.23
N ASP A 187 -0.31 -12.08 -1.72
CA ASP A 187 -0.94 -13.14 -0.90
C ASP A 187 0.07 -14.11 -0.23
N VAL A 188 1.37 -13.89 -0.43
CA VAL A 188 2.45 -14.67 0.16
C VAL A 188 2.61 -14.28 1.63
N LYS A 189 2.66 -15.28 2.52
CA LYS A 189 2.98 -15.06 3.93
C LYS A 189 4.43 -14.59 4.07
N PHE A 190 4.63 -13.31 4.35
CA PHE A 190 5.92 -12.73 4.67
C PHE A 190 6.17 -12.70 6.18
N THR A 191 7.42 -12.98 6.60
CA THR A 191 7.91 -12.61 7.93
C THR A 191 7.95 -11.09 8.07
N GLN A 192 7.95 -10.55 9.30
CA GLN A 192 8.03 -9.09 9.50
C GLN A 192 9.26 -8.45 8.84
N MET A 193 10.40 -9.17 8.83
CA MET A 193 11.60 -8.72 8.14
C MET A 193 11.38 -8.61 6.63
N GLN A 194 10.81 -9.65 6.02
CA GLN A 194 10.49 -9.67 4.59
C GLN A 194 9.47 -8.57 4.22
N LYS A 195 8.50 -8.28 5.09
CA LYS A 195 7.57 -7.16 4.90
C LYS A 195 8.30 -5.82 4.85
N MET A 196 9.27 -5.60 5.74
CA MET A 196 10.05 -4.36 5.73
C MET A 196 10.93 -4.25 4.48
N ASP A 197 11.58 -5.33 4.06
CA ASP A 197 12.37 -5.35 2.84
C ASP A 197 11.51 -5.12 1.60
N TYR A 198 10.31 -5.69 1.54
CA TYR A 198 9.31 -5.40 0.50
C TYR A 198 8.97 -3.91 0.44
N LYS A 199 8.70 -3.28 1.60
CA LYS A 199 8.40 -1.84 1.72
C LYS A 199 9.59 -0.98 1.26
N ARG A 200 10.82 -1.34 1.61
CA ARG A 200 12.05 -0.66 1.13
C ARG A 200 12.13 -0.70 -0.39
N ARG A 201 11.91 -1.88 -0.98
CA ARG A 201 11.92 -2.03 -2.44
C ARG A 201 10.87 -1.14 -3.10
N MET A 202 9.63 -1.12 -2.61
CA MET A 202 8.57 -0.23 -3.14
C MET A 202 8.94 1.26 -3.07
N MET A 203 9.75 1.69 -2.10
CA MET A 203 10.16 3.08 -1.99
C MET A 203 11.40 3.44 -2.84
N LEU A 204 12.21 2.45 -3.24
CA LEU A 204 13.48 2.66 -3.94
C LEU A 204 13.39 2.40 -5.45
N ASP A 205 12.64 1.38 -5.90
CA ASP A 205 12.74 0.82 -7.27
C ASP A 205 12.46 1.87 -8.38
N LYS A 206 11.35 2.62 -8.26
CA LYS A 206 11.01 3.68 -9.25
C LYS A 206 11.99 4.86 -9.22
N LEU A 207 12.64 5.13 -8.10
CA LEU A 207 13.54 6.27 -7.96
C LEU A 207 14.93 6.00 -8.56
N LEU A 208 15.25 4.74 -8.86
CA LEU A 208 16.58 4.28 -9.25
C LEU A 208 16.60 3.58 -10.63
N ASN A 209 15.72 4.00 -11.55
CA ASN A 209 15.60 3.52 -12.93
C ASN A 209 15.00 2.12 -13.13
N GLY A 210 14.31 1.55 -12.13
CA GLY A 210 13.55 0.30 -12.30
C GLY A 210 12.36 0.47 -13.26
N GLN A 211 12.17 -0.47 -14.18
CA GLN A 211 11.00 -0.52 -15.08
C GLN A 211 9.73 -0.53 -14.20
N GLY A 212 9.04 0.61 -14.21
CA GLY A 212 8.18 0.99 -13.09
C GLY A 212 6.96 0.12 -12.93
N PHE A 213 6.88 -0.65 -11.84
CA PHE A 213 5.61 -1.11 -11.27
C PHE A 213 5.72 -1.16 -9.74
N ARG A 214 4.68 -0.64 -9.08
CA ARG A 214 4.56 -0.51 -7.62
C ARG A 214 5.61 0.40 -6.98
N SER A 215 5.24 1.64 -6.71
CA SER A 215 6.12 2.59 -6.02
C SER A 215 5.35 3.51 -5.10
N THR A 216 6.01 3.93 -4.02
CA THR A 216 5.45 4.92 -3.10
C THR A 216 6.56 5.83 -2.59
N SER A 217 6.30 7.14 -2.54
CA SER A 217 7.21 8.16 -2.04
C SER A 217 6.51 9.02 -1.00
N PHE A 218 7.24 9.37 0.06
CA PHE A 218 6.69 10.14 1.18
C PHE A 218 7.41 11.48 1.30
N TYR A 219 6.68 12.52 1.69
CA TYR A 219 7.19 13.88 1.79
C TYR A 219 6.68 14.58 3.06
N TYR A 220 7.54 15.40 3.66
CA TYR A 220 7.17 16.29 4.75
C TYR A 220 6.28 17.42 4.22
N THR A 221 5.06 17.56 4.77
CA THR A 221 4.14 18.63 4.37
C THR A 221 4.07 19.73 5.42
N GLY A 222 3.77 19.39 6.68
CA GLY A 222 3.74 20.41 7.73
C GLY A 222 3.35 19.88 9.10
N ARG A 223 3.58 20.69 10.14
CA ARG A 223 3.06 20.45 11.48
C ARG A 223 1.85 21.33 11.74
N ILE A 224 0.84 20.77 12.40
CA ILE A 224 -0.37 21.50 12.75
C ILE A 224 -0.64 21.38 14.25
N SER A 225 -1.22 22.42 14.84
CA SER A 225 -1.55 22.43 16.27
C SER A 225 -3.03 22.11 16.47
N LEU A 226 -3.32 20.86 16.83
CA LEU A 226 -4.69 20.40 17.14
C LEU A 226 -4.93 20.24 18.64
N SER A 227 -3.89 19.90 19.40
CA SER A 227 -3.92 19.67 20.84
C SER A 227 -2.52 19.83 21.41
N ASN A 228 -2.40 20.12 22.71
CA ASN A 228 -1.14 20.10 23.44
C ASN A 228 -0.77 18.69 23.96
N ARG A 229 -1.67 17.72 23.86
CA ARG A 229 -1.49 16.35 24.36
C ARG A 229 -0.76 15.42 23.38
N PHE A 230 -0.78 15.74 22.10
CA PHE A 230 -0.17 14.96 21.03
C PHE A 230 0.43 15.88 19.97
N ILE A 231 1.28 15.32 19.12
CA ILE A 231 1.89 16.01 17.98
C ILE A 231 1.10 15.64 16.73
N SER A 232 0.69 16.63 15.93
CA SER A 232 0.01 16.40 14.66
C SER A 232 0.87 16.86 13.49
N VAL A 233 1.06 15.96 12.53
CA VAL A 233 1.80 16.23 11.31
C VAL A 233 0.99 15.84 10.09
N LEU A 234 1.24 16.55 9.00
CA LEU A 234 0.77 16.25 7.67
C LEU A 234 1.96 15.76 6.85
N PHE A 235 1.78 14.61 6.20
CA PHE A 235 2.73 14.11 5.22
C PHE A 235 1.99 13.75 3.93
N ARG A 236 2.68 13.93 2.80
CA ARG A 236 2.18 13.54 1.49
C ARG A 236 2.75 12.18 1.12
N SER A 237 1.94 11.34 0.52
CA SER A 237 2.34 10.06 -0.07
C SER A 237 1.86 10.06 -1.51
N GLU A 238 2.75 9.79 -2.46
CA GLU A 238 2.38 9.62 -3.87
C GLU A 238 2.97 8.33 -4.40
N GLY A 239 2.31 7.70 -5.36
CA GLY A 239 2.74 6.39 -5.79
C GLY A 239 1.96 5.82 -6.94
N HIS A 240 2.33 4.61 -7.35
CA HIS A 240 1.63 3.79 -8.33
C HIS A 240 1.44 2.44 -7.66
N PRO A 241 0.26 2.09 -7.12
CA PRO A 241 0.09 0.85 -6.36
C PRO A 241 0.01 -0.38 -7.28
N HIS A 242 -0.27 -0.18 -8.57
CA HIS A 242 -0.16 -1.18 -9.66
C HIS A 242 -0.04 -0.45 -11.02
N TYR A 243 0.04 -1.19 -12.14
CA TYR A 243 0.25 -0.65 -13.51
C TYR A 243 -0.73 0.46 -13.88
N GLU A 244 -2.00 0.21 -13.58
CA GLU A 244 -3.11 1.04 -14.05
C GLU A 244 -3.53 2.12 -13.04
N ALA A 245 -2.77 2.32 -11.96
CA ALA A 245 -3.16 3.30 -10.96
C ALA A 245 -2.01 4.19 -10.48
N ALA A 246 -2.37 5.40 -10.09
CA ALA A 246 -1.54 6.34 -9.37
C ALA A 246 -2.33 7.00 -8.24
N PHE A 247 -1.65 7.40 -7.17
CA PHE A 247 -2.26 8.19 -6.11
C PHE A 247 -1.36 9.35 -5.68
N ASP A 248 -1.98 10.38 -5.12
CA ASP A 248 -1.36 11.54 -4.50
C ASP A 248 -2.21 11.99 -3.31
N ASP A 249 -1.79 11.57 -2.12
CA ASP A 249 -2.55 11.66 -0.89
C ASP A 249 -1.82 12.51 0.15
N ILE A 250 -2.58 13.25 0.95
CA ILE A 250 -2.10 13.91 2.16
C ILE A 250 -2.76 13.24 3.36
N TYR A 251 -1.95 12.81 4.30
CA TYR A 251 -2.36 12.15 5.53
C TYR A 251 -2.16 13.06 6.73
N LEU A 252 -3.12 13.04 7.64
CA LEU A 252 -2.96 13.52 9.01
C LEU A 252 -2.54 12.37 9.89
N ALA A 253 -1.41 12.51 10.58
CA ALA A 253 -0.98 11.57 11.61
C ALA A 253 -0.78 12.29 12.95
N ASN A 254 -1.28 11.65 14.00
CA ASN A 254 -1.10 12.08 15.38
C ASN A 254 -0.12 11.14 16.08
N PHE A 255 0.78 11.71 16.87
CA PHE A 255 1.82 11.00 17.60
C PHE A 255 1.83 11.39 19.07
N THR A 256 2.24 10.48 19.94
CA THR A 256 2.70 10.86 21.28
C THR A 256 3.93 11.76 21.17
N LYS A 257 4.28 12.46 22.26
CA LYS A 257 5.55 13.21 22.32
C LYS A 257 6.79 12.32 22.15
N SER A 258 6.67 11.01 22.44
CA SER A 258 7.72 10.00 22.25
C SER A 258 7.74 9.38 20.84
N GLY A 259 6.79 9.71 19.96
CA GLY A 259 6.78 9.23 18.57
C GLY A 259 5.99 7.96 18.31
N LYS A 260 5.12 7.53 19.24
CA LYS A 260 4.15 6.46 19.00
C LYS A 260 2.98 7.01 18.19
N LEU A 261 2.66 6.38 17.07
CA LEU A 261 1.51 6.70 16.22
C LEU A 261 0.21 6.42 16.97
N LEU A 262 -0.66 7.43 17.05
CA LEU A 262 -1.95 7.39 17.73
C LEU A 262 -3.11 7.19 16.75
N GLY A 263 -2.93 7.65 15.52
CA GLY A 263 -3.88 7.49 14.43
C GLY A 263 -3.42 8.20 13.17
N VAL A 264 -3.83 7.66 12.02
CA VAL A 264 -3.54 8.19 10.69
C VAL A 264 -4.81 8.13 9.84
N ALA A 265 -5.06 9.18 9.06
CA ALA A 265 -6.19 9.21 8.11
C ALA A 265 -5.86 10.06 6.88
N PRO A 266 -6.36 9.70 5.70
CA PRO A 266 -6.27 10.55 4.53
C PRO A 266 -7.16 11.79 4.75
N VAL A 267 -6.60 12.96 4.48
CA VAL A 267 -7.28 14.27 4.62
C VAL A 267 -7.39 15.02 3.29
N SER A 268 -6.67 14.57 2.26
CA SER A 268 -6.89 14.90 0.87
C SER A 268 -6.29 13.77 0.04
N TYR A 269 -6.88 13.44 -1.09
CA TYR A 269 -6.36 12.38 -1.96
C TYR A 269 -6.78 12.58 -3.40
N ALA A 270 -5.92 12.18 -4.31
CA ALA A 270 -6.24 12.01 -5.70
C ALA A 270 -5.87 10.58 -6.10
N LEU A 271 -6.85 9.78 -6.51
CA LEU A 271 -6.66 8.42 -6.99
C LEU A 271 -7.01 8.39 -8.47
N PHE A 272 -6.06 8.00 -9.29
CA PHE A 272 -6.25 7.78 -10.71
C PHE A 272 -6.16 6.29 -10.97
N ASN A 273 -7.21 5.73 -11.52
CA ASN A 273 -7.18 4.43 -12.17
C ASN A 273 -7.43 4.66 -13.66
N TYR A 274 -6.36 4.57 -14.45
CA TYR A 274 -6.29 5.08 -15.84
C TYR A 274 -7.39 4.54 -16.75
N VAL A 275 -7.94 3.36 -16.43
CA VAL A 275 -9.01 2.72 -17.20
C VAL A 275 -10.40 2.95 -16.58
N TYR A 276 -10.50 3.00 -15.25
CA TYR A 276 -11.77 2.83 -14.56
C TYR A 276 -12.34 4.10 -13.92
N SER A 277 -11.52 4.95 -13.31
CA SER A 277 -12.01 6.09 -12.54
C SER A 277 -10.91 7.07 -12.12
N ALA A 278 -11.29 8.34 -11.92
CA ALA A 278 -10.48 9.33 -11.22
C ALA A 278 -11.26 9.87 -10.02
N THR A 279 -10.67 9.83 -8.83
CA THR A 279 -11.22 10.38 -7.60
C THR A 279 -10.37 11.54 -7.13
N GLU A 280 -10.98 12.67 -6.79
CA GLU A 280 -10.33 13.80 -6.13
C GLU A 280 -11.06 14.12 -4.82
N ALA A 281 -10.30 14.31 -3.75
CA ALA A 281 -10.82 14.61 -2.43
C ALA A 281 -10.16 15.83 -1.78
N LYS A 282 -11.01 16.71 -1.27
CA LYS A 282 -10.63 17.93 -0.56
C LYS A 282 -11.06 17.80 0.88
N GLY A 283 -10.17 18.16 1.81
CA GLY A 283 -10.48 18.07 3.22
C GLY A 283 -10.17 19.31 4.03
N PHE A 284 -10.88 19.39 5.14
CA PHE A 284 -10.76 20.43 6.15
C PHE A 284 -10.44 19.77 7.48
N VAL A 285 -9.44 20.31 8.17
CA VAL A 285 -8.99 19.83 9.49
C VAL A 285 -9.20 20.93 10.52
N SER A 286 -9.87 20.61 11.62
CA SER A 286 -10.05 21.49 12.77
C SER A 286 -9.80 20.73 14.07
N LYS A 287 -9.76 21.45 15.21
CA LYS A 287 -9.76 20.81 16.54
C LYS A 287 -10.87 19.75 16.61
N GLY A 288 -10.46 18.51 16.91
CA GLY A 288 -11.37 17.38 17.14
C GLY A 288 -12.03 16.78 15.89
N LYS A 289 -11.89 17.35 14.69
CA LYS A 289 -12.65 16.91 13.51
C LYS A 289 -11.86 17.00 12.21
N VAL A 290 -12.13 16.06 11.31
CA VAL A 290 -11.71 16.07 9.91
C VAL A 290 -12.94 15.83 9.05
N ARG A 291 -13.09 16.63 7.99
CA ARG A 291 -14.10 16.42 6.95
C ARG A 291 -13.39 16.28 5.62
N VAL A 292 -13.70 15.25 4.86
CA VAL A 292 -13.18 15.02 3.51
C VAL A 292 -14.35 14.86 2.56
N GLU A 293 -14.34 15.62 1.47
CA GLU A 293 -15.32 15.52 0.39
C GLU A 293 -14.60 15.00 -0.85
N ALA A 294 -15.05 13.85 -1.35
CA ALA A 294 -14.46 13.19 -2.50
C ALA A 294 -15.44 13.13 -3.67
N ILE A 295 -14.91 13.30 -4.87
CA ILE A 295 -15.62 13.24 -6.13
C ILE A 295 -14.95 12.16 -6.98
N THR A 296 -15.69 11.11 -7.31
CA THR A 296 -15.22 10.05 -8.22
C THR A 296 -15.91 10.21 -9.57
N LYS A 297 -15.13 10.33 -10.64
CA LYS A 297 -15.56 10.32 -12.04
C LYS A 297 -15.14 8.99 -12.66
N TYR A 298 -16.07 8.21 -13.20
CA TYR A 298 -15.73 6.94 -13.86
C TYR A 298 -15.21 7.18 -15.30
N GLY A 299 -14.29 6.35 -15.78
CA GLY A 299 -13.65 6.47 -17.10
C GLY A 299 -14.48 5.91 -18.26
N GLU A 300 -14.12 6.28 -19.49
CA GLU A 300 -14.87 5.92 -20.72
C GLU A 300 -15.03 4.42 -20.91
N SER A 301 -14.04 3.58 -20.59
CA SER A 301 -14.16 2.12 -20.75
C SER A 301 -15.24 1.53 -19.85
N MET A 302 -15.35 2.01 -18.61
CA MET A 302 -16.46 1.66 -17.73
C MET A 302 -17.79 2.23 -18.22
N GLN A 303 -17.77 3.42 -18.81
CA GLN A 303 -18.97 4.04 -19.38
C GLN A 303 -19.42 3.33 -20.67
N LYS A 304 -18.48 2.81 -21.49
CA LYS A 304 -18.73 2.01 -22.69
C LYS A 304 -19.27 0.64 -22.33
N LEU A 305 -18.74 -0.03 -21.31
CA LEU A 305 -19.33 -1.27 -20.78
C LEU A 305 -20.80 -1.06 -20.39
N VAL A 306 -21.12 0.11 -19.85
CA VAL A 306 -22.50 0.53 -19.55
C VAL A 306 -23.30 0.90 -20.81
N ALA A 307 -22.70 1.58 -21.79
CA ALA A 307 -23.37 2.09 -22.99
C ALA A 307 -23.55 1.03 -24.11
N GLU A 308 -22.55 0.19 -24.34
CA GLU A 308 -22.57 -0.96 -25.27
C GLU A 308 -23.58 -2.02 -24.82
N SER A 309 -23.75 -2.22 -23.51
CA SER A 309 -24.85 -3.05 -22.99
C SER A 309 -26.24 -2.51 -23.34
N LYS A 310 -26.35 -1.27 -23.82
CA LYS A 310 -27.62 -0.57 -24.13
C LYS A 310 -27.77 -0.19 -25.60
N GLY A 311 -26.76 -0.37 -26.45
CA GLY A 311 -26.77 0.13 -27.83
C GLY A 311 -26.83 1.66 -27.93
N GLU A 312 -26.42 2.38 -26.88
CA GLU A 312 -26.52 3.85 -26.79
C GLU A 312 -25.14 4.51 -26.88
N LYS A 313 -25.08 5.79 -27.30
CA LYS A 313 -23.85 6.60 -27.21
C LYS A 313 -23.60 6.99 -25.74
N VAL A 314 -22.33 7.19 -25.36
CA VAL A 314 -21.94 7.66 -24.01
C VAL A 314 -22.35 9.13 -23.86
N VAL A 315 -23.26 9.47 -22.92
CA VAL A 315 -23.81 10.85 -22.81
C VAL A 315 -23.50 11.58 -21.50
N GLU A 316 -23.01 10.96 -20.42
CA GLU A 316 -22.59 11.77 -19.25
C GLU A 316 -21.62 11.06 -18.30
N VAL A 317 -20.78 11.84 -17.63
CA VAL A 317 -19.80 11.36 -16.64
C VAL A 317 -20.55 10.92 -15.38
N LEU A 318 -20.61 9.60 -15.12
CA LEU A 318 -21.04 9.09 -13.82
C LEU A 318 -20.14 9.68 -12.73
N GLN A 319 -20.75 10.43 -11.81
CA GLN A 319 -20.07 11.11 -10.71
C GLN A 319 -20.63 10.66 -9.36
N GLU A 320 -19.77 10.16 -8.49
CA GLU A 320 -20.09 9.94 -7.08
C GLU A 320 -19.54 11.08 -6.22
N GLN A 321 -20.32 11.51 -5.23
CA GLN A 321 -19.86 12.46 -4.20
C GLN A 321 -19.97 11.80 -2.83
N GLU A 322 -18.81 11.54 -2.23
CA GLU A 322 -18.65 10.98 -0.89
C GLU A 322 -18.26 12.09 0.08
N VAL A 323 -18.81 12.02 1.30
CA VAL A 323 -18.32 12.80 2.44
C VAL A 323 -17.94 11.83 3.54
N SER A 324 -16.68 11.93 3.98
CA SER A 324 -16.12 11.19 5.11
C SER A 324 -15.85 12.14 6.26
N GLN A 325 -16.31 11.78 7.47
CA GLN A 325 -16.09 12.53 8.70
C GLN A 325 -15.32 11.69 9.70
N TYR A 326 -14.28 12.28 10.28
CA TYR A 326 -13.47 11.68 11.33
C TYR A 326 -13.49 12.54 12.59
N THR A 327 -13.51 11.88 13.75
CA THR A 327 -13.30 12.53 15.05
C THR A 327 -11.87 12.27 15.49
N ILE A 328 -11.24 13.31 16.02
CA ILE A 328 -9.94 13.22 16.70
C ILE A 328 -10.22 13.21 18.20
N THR A 329 -9.95 12.08 18.85
CA THR A 329 -10.19 11.93 20.29
C THR A 329 -9.23 12.80 21.11
N PRO A 330 -9.54 13.09 22.39
CA PRO A 330 -8.58 13.76 23.29
C PRO A 330 -7.24 13.02 23.44
N SER A 331 -7.24 11.70 23.22
CA SER A 331 -6.03 10.85 23.20
C SER A 331 -5.28 10.87 21.86
N GLY A 332 -5.76 11.59 20.85
CA GLY A 332 -5.13 11.72 19.53
C GLY A 332 -5.49 10.64 18.52
N GLN A 333 -6.36 9.69 18.85
CA GLN A 333 -6.85 8.69 17.88
C GLN A 333 -7.74 9.36 16.83
N ILE A 334 -7.59 8.94 15.58
CA ILE A 334 -8.43 9.40 14.47
C ILE A 334 -9.41 8.29 14.12
N LYS A 335 -10.71 8.53 14.35
CA LYS A 335 -11.76 7.52 14.14
C LYS A 335 -12.74 8.02 13.08
N ARG A 336 -12.92 7.25 12.01
CA ARG A 336 -13.97 7.51 11.02
C ARG A 336 -15.32 7.32 11.70
N GLN A 337 -16.12 8.39 11.76
CA GLN A 337 -17.46 8.37 12.36
C GLN A 337 -18.50 8.01 11.31
N GLN A 338 -18.44 8.70 10.17
CA GLN A 338 -19.47 8.61 9.14
C GLN A 338 -18.83 8.64 7.77
N ARG A 339 -19.38 7.81 6.88
CA ARG A 339 -19.15 7.85 5.44
C ARG A 339 -20.54 7.91 4.82
N PHE A 340 -20.83 8.92 4.04
CA PHE A 340 -22.12 9.04 3.37
C PHE A 340 -21.98 9.55 1.94
N PHE A 341 -22.96 9.22 1.10
CA PHE A 341 -23.00 9.64 -0.29
C PHE A 341 -24.12 10.66 -0.50
N LYS A 342 -23.84 11.74 -1.23
CA LYS A 342 -24.86 12.77 -1.50
C LYS A 342 -25.99 12.20 -2.37
N GLY A 343 -25.67 11.34 -3.33
CA GLY A 343 -26.63 10.67 -4.22
C GLY A 343 -26.80 9.17 -3.92
N PHE A 344 -27.85 8.59 -4.51
CA PHE A 344 -28.05 7.15 -4.60
C PHE A 344 -27.21 6.45 -5.70
N PRO A 345 -26.89 7.09 -6.84
CA PRO A 345 -26.12 6.45 -7.91
C PRO A 345 -24.76 5.97 -7.43
N GLY A 346 -24.39 4.76 -7.85
CA GLY A 346 -23.11 4.15 -7.60
C GLY A 346 -23.08 2.65 -7.76
N LYS A 347 -21.89 2.07 -7.54
CA LYS A 347 -21.66 0.62 -7.56
C LYS A 347 -21.74 0.04 -6.15
N PHE A 348 -22.46 -1.07 -6.02
CA PHE A 348 -22.61 -1.83 -4.78
C PHE A 348 -22.25 -3.28 -5.03
N TYR A 349 -21.55 -3.93 -4.12
CA TYR A 349 -21.11 -5.31 -4.27
C TYR A 349 -21.19 -6.08 -2.95
N VAL A 350 -21.30 -7.40 -3.02
CA VAL A 350 -21.06 -8.25 -1.85
C VAL A 350 -19.58 -8.23 -1.49
N LYS A 351 -19.24 -8.41 -0.22
CA LYS A 351 -17.84 -8.37 0.26
C LYS A 351 -16.89 -9.32 -0.49
N THR A 352 -17.41 -10.41 -1.07
CA THR A 352 -16.67 -11.38 -1.87
C THR A 352 -16.49 -11.00 -3.34
N GLY A 353 -17.14 -9.92 -3.82
CA GLY A 353 -16.94 -9.29 -5.13
C GLY A 353 -17.81 -9.81 -6.29
N PHE A 354 -18.50 -10.94 -6.14
CA PHE A 354 -19.17 -11.61 -7.27
C PHE A 354 -20.50 -10.97 -7.67
N SER A 355 -21.44 -10.84 -6.72
CA SER A 355 -22.72 -10.17 -6.97
C SER A 355 -22.60 -8.66 -6.77
N ASN A 356 -23.23 -7.89 -7.65
CA ASN A 356 -23.15 -6.44 -7.61
C ASN A 356 -24.38 -5.78 -8.24
N CYS A 357 -24.53 -4.49 -7.97
CA CYS A 357 -25.58 -3.64 -8.47
C CYS A 357 -24.99 -2.29 -8.83
N TRP A 358 -25.32 -1.81 -10.03
CA TRP A 358 -25.06 -0.44 -10.44
C TRP A 358 -26.38 0.29 -10.48
N LEU A 359 -26.48 1.37 -9.71
CA LEU A 359 -27.55 2.34 -9.83
C LEU A 359 -26.99 3.58 -10.53
N GLU A 360 -27.62 4.01 -11.60
CA GLU A 360 -27.26 5.21 -12.36
C GLU A 360 -28.45 6.17 -12.43
N LYS A 361 -28.17 7.46 -12.66
CA LYS A 361 -29.20 8.47 -12.96
C LYS A 361 -28.81 9.16 -14.26
N THR A 362 -29.62 9.00 -15.30
CA THR A 362 -29.38 9.57 -16.64
C THR A 362 -30.59 10.40 -17.05
N LYS A 363 -30.39 11.66 -17.47
CA LYS A 363 -31.48 12.57 -17.88
C LYS A 363 -32.63 12.65 -16.86
N GLY A 364 -32.32 12.57 -15.56
CA GLY A 364 -33.31 12.61 -14.48
C GLY A 364 -33.88 11.24 -14.05
N GLU A 365 -33.74 10.19 -14.86
CA GLU A 365 -34.29 8.87 -14.58
C GLU A 365 -33.27 7.91 -13.96
N PHE A 366 -33.73 7.08 -13.01
CA PHE A 366 -32.90 6.03 -12.43
C PHE A 366 -32.98 4.73 -13.25
N LYS A 367 -31.85 4.05 -13.39
CA LYS A 367 -31.77 2.69 -13.94
C LYS A 367 -30.83 1.87 -13.07
N ALA A 368 -31.13 0.59 -12.89
CA ALA A 368 -30.26 -0.31 -12.15
C ALA A 368 -29.90 -1.56 -12.96
N THR A 369 -28.64 -1.99 -12.88
CA THR A 369 -28.18 -3.27 -13.40
C THR A 369 -27.73 -4.12 -12.23
N VAL A 370 -28.36 -5.27 -12.03
CA VAL A 370 -28.07 -6.21 -10.94
C VAL A 370 -27.50 -7.49 -11.51
N LEU A 371 -26.28 -7.85 -11.12
CA LEU A 371 -25.68 -9.15 -11.41
C LEU A 371 -25.69 -9.99 -10.13
N ILE A 372 -26.32 -11.15 -10.20
CA ILE A 372 -26.33 -12.13 -9.10
C ILE A 372 -25.54 -13.34 -9.54
N VAL A 373 -24.52 -13.69 -8.76
CA VAL A 373 -23.61 -14.81 -8.97
C VAL A 373 -23.71 -15.74 -7.77
N GLN A 374 -24.04 -17.01 -8.00
CA GLN A 374 -24.21 -17.98 -6.92
C GLN A 374 -22.90 -18.64 -6.47
N ASN A 375 -21.95 -18.84 -7.39
CA ASN A 375 -20.62 -19.41 -7.11
C ASN A 375 -19.56 -18.86 -8.09
N ARG A 376 -18.27 -19.20 -7.90
CA ARG A 376 -17.16 -18.66 -8.71
C ARG A 376 -17.18 -19.07 -10.19
N GLU A 377 -17.85 -20.16 -10.53
CA GLU A 377 -17.91 -20.71 -11.89
C GLU A 377 -19.16 -20.23 -12.66
N ASP A 378 -20.14 -19.70 -11.94
CA ASP A 378 -21.36 -19.11 -12.47
C ASP A 378 -21.06 -17.77 -13.15
N LYS A 379 -21.42 -17.68 -14.44
CA LYS A 379 -21.31 -16.42 -15.21
C LYS A 379 -22.27 -15.34 -14.69
N GLY A 380 -23.19 -15.70 -13.79
CA GLY A 380 -24.14 -14.82 -13.14
C GLY A 380 -25.33 -14.47 -14.03
N LYS A 381 -26.43 -14.07 -13.40
CA LYS A 381 -27.63 -13.56 -14.09
C LYS A 381 -27.69 -12.05 -13.96
N GLU A 382 -27.51 -11.35 -15.09
CA GLU A 382 -27.71 -9.91 -15.19
C GLU A 382 -29.19 -9.58 -15.37
N THR A 383 -29.71 -8.66 -14.55
CA THR A 383 -31.07 -8.14 -14.61
C THR A 383 -31.04 -6.62 -14.68
N LYS A 384 -31.66 -6.05 -15.72
CA LYS A 384 -31.81 -4.60 -15.91
C LYS A 384 -33.16 -4.16 -15.37
N LEU A 385 -33.16 -3.16 -14.50
CA LEU A 385 -34.34 -2.66 -13.83
C LEU A 385 -34.57 -1.18 -14.20
N LYS A 386 -35.81 -0.83 -14.51
CA LYS A 386 -36.26 0.54 -14.78
C LYS A 386 -36.92 1.14 -13.56
N PHE A 387 -36.72 2.44 -13.34
CA PHE A 387 -37.36 3.15 -12.26
C PHE A 387 -38.89 3.17 -12.40
N VAL A 388 -39.58 2.97 -11.28
CA VAL A 388 -41.04 3.11 -11.16
C VAL A 388 -41.37 4.26 -10.22
N ARG A 389 -40.90 4.16 -8.97
CA ARG A 389 -41.16 5.17 -7.93
C ARG A 389 -40.10 5.14 -6.85
N PHE A 390 -39.99 6.26 -6.13
CA PHE A 390 -39.10 6.43 -4.99
C PHE A 390 -39.92 6.82 -3.76
N GLU A 391 -39.66 6.18 -2.62
CA GLU A 391 -40.16 6.57 -1.30
C GLU A 391 -39.01 7.21 -0.49
N PRO A 392 -38.93 8.55 -0.41
CA PRO A 392 -37.79 9.24 0.20
C PRO A 392 -37.60 8.95 1.69
N THR A 393 -38.69 8.90 2.45
CA THR A 393 -38.68 8.67 3.91
C THR A 393 -38.04 7.34 4.28
N ARG A 394 -38.21 6.34 3.41
CA ARG A 394 -37.61 5.04 3.57
C ARG A 394 -36.30 4.92 2.82
N SER A 395 -35.99 5.78 1.85
CA SER A 395 -34.90 5.59 0.88
C SER A 395 -35.09 4.31 0.04
N LEU A 396 -36.32 4.07 -0.41
CA LEU A 396 -36.73 2.85 -1.12
C LEU A 396 -37.06 3.14 -2.58
N PHE A 397 -36.38 2.45 -3.48
CA PHE A 397 -36.66 2.48 -4.91
C PHE A 397 -37.47 1.27 -5.30
N TYR A 398 -38.53 1.48 -6.07
CA TYR A 398 -39.28 0.44 -6.76
C TYR A 398 -38.79 0.42 -8.20
N MET A 399 -38.24 -0.72 -8.61
CA MET A 399 -37.58 -0.88 -9.90
C MET A 399 -38.20 -2.08 -10.62
N LYS A 400 -38.64 -1.91 -11.86
CA LYS A 400 -39.33 -2.92 -12.64
C LYS A 400 -38.37 -3.64 -13.58
N ASN A 401 -38.40 -4.97 -13.60
CA ASN A 401 -37.72 -5.77 -14.60
C ASN A 401 -38.58 -5.79 -15.88
N PRO A 402 -38.10 -5.24 -17.02
CA PRO A 402 -38.89 -5.20 -18.25
C PRO A 402 -39.14 -6.57 -18.88
N LYS A 403 -38.38 -7.61 -18.49
CA LYS A 403 -38.49 -8.96 -19.09
C LYS A 403 -39.68 -9.76 -18.56
N ASP A 404 -40.03 -9.58 -17.29
CA ASP A 404 -41.06 -10.37 -16.60
C ASP A 404 -42.11 -9.49 -15.89
N ASP A 405 -42.05 -8.18 -16.11
CA ASP A 405 -42.93 -7.17 -15.51
C ASP A 405 -42.86 -7.08 -13.98
N GLN A 406 -41.95 -7.80 -13.32
CA GLN A 406 -41.93 -7.88 -11.88
C GLN A 406 -41.21 -6.68 -11.24
N THR A 407 -41.69 -6.27 -10.06
CA THR A 407 -41.12 -5.13 -9.33
C THR A 407 -40.19 -5.57 -8.20
N TRP A 408 -38.96 -5.10 -8.26
CA TRP A 408 -37.89 -5.28 -7.29
C TRP A 408 -37.79 -4.04 -6.41
N LYS A 409 -37.35 -4.22 -5.16
CA LYS A 409 -37.20 -3.15 -4.16
C LYS A 409 -35.72 -2.93 -3.85
N LEU A 410 -35.23 -1.71 -4.03
CA LEU A 410 -33.86 -1.30 -3.71
C LEU A 410 -33.90 -0.35 -2.51
N GLN A 411 -33.62 -0.89 -1.33
CA GLN A 411 -33.70 -0.21 -0.04
C GLN A 411 -32.32 0.27 0.40
N PHE A 412 -32.08 1.58 0.40
CA PHE A 412 -30.81 2.15 0.86
C PHE A 412 -30.82 2.42 2.36
N ASN A 413 -29.67 2.34 3.01
CA ASN A 413 -29.52 2.85 4.37
C ASN A 413 -29.41 4.38 4.37
N GLN A 414 -29.54 5.02 5.54
CA GLN A 414 -29.52 6.48 5.68
C GLN A 414 -28.26 7.14 5.10
N THR A 415 -27.11 6.48 5.21
CA THR A 415 -25.82 6.98 4.68
C THR A 415 -25.56 6.59 3.23
N LYS A 416 -26.46 5.82 2.60
CA LYS A 416 -26.35 5.31 1.22
C LYS A 416 -25.09 4.48 0.94
N THR A 417 -24.52 3.89 1.99
CA THR A 417 -23.35 3.00 1.92
C THR A 417 -23.72 1.55 1.65
N SER A 418 -25.00 1.19 1.76
CA SER A 418 -25.50 -0.13 1.43
C SER A 418 -26.88 -0.07 0.81
N VAL A 419 -27.19 -1.06 -0.04
CA VAL A 419 -28.51 -1.31 -0.60
C VAL A 419 -28.92 -2.75 -0.33
N THR A 420 -30.16 -2.94 0.12
CA THR A 420 -30.80 -4.25 0.16
C THR A 420 -31.72 -4.35 -1.04
N ILE A 421 -31.46 -5.32 -1.91
CA ILE A 421 -32.26 -5.63 -3.09
C ILE A 421 -33.21 -6.76 -2.70
N THR A 422 -34.51 -6.51 -2.67
CA THR A 422 -35.54 -7.53 -2.44
C THR A 422 -36.25 -7.84 -3.75
N LYS A 423 -36.21 -9.11 -4.13
CA LYS A 423 -36.91 -9.64 -5.30
C LYS A 423 -38.41 -9.83 -5.03
N PRO A 424 -39.21 -10.06 -6.08
CA PRO A 424 -40.65 -10.33 -5.98
C PRO A 424 -40.98 -11.56 -5.13
N ASP A 425 -40.13 -12.58 -5.16
CA ASP A 425 -40.22 -13.80 -4.35
C ASP A 425 -39.87 -13.58 -2.86
N GLY A 426 -39.54 -12.35 -2.45
CA GLY A 426 -39.15 -12.00 -1.09
C GLY A 426 -37.67 -12.22 -0.77
N THR A 427 -36.91 -12.90 -1.64
CA THR A 427 -35.48 -13.10 -1.43
C THR A 427 -34.74 -11.78 -1.47
N SER A 428 -33.73 -11.62 -0.62
CA SER A 428 -33.03 -10.35 -0.44
C SER A 428 -31.52 -10.50 -0.52
N LEU A 429 -30.87 -9.52 -1.14
CA LEU A 429 -29.42 -9.43 -1.31
C LEU A 429 -28.94 -8.08 -0.77
N LYS A 430 -28.08 -8.10 0.25
CA LYS A 430 -27.46 -6.88 0.79
C LYS A 430 -26.11 -6.64 0.12
N LEU A 431 -25.94 -5.44 -0.43
CA LEU A 431 -24.72 -4.99 -1.11
C LEU A 431 -24.19 -3.73 -0.43
N THR A 432 -22.88 -3.53 -0.46
CA THR A 432 -22.19 -2.37 0.12
C THR A 432 -21.36 -1.64 -0.93
N ARG A 433 -21.13 -0.33 -0.73
CA ARG A 433 -20.25 0.49 -1.58
C ARG A 433 -18.77 0.36 -1.25
#